data_AF-A0A0L0LNN5-F1
#
_entry.id   AF-A0A0L0LNN5-F1
#
_cell.length_a   1.000
_cell.length_b   1.000
_cell.length_c   1.000
_cell.angle_alpha   90.00
_cell.angle_beta   90.00
_cell.angle_gamma   90.00
#
_symmetry.space_group_name_H-M   'P 1'
#
loop_
_entity.id
_entity.type
_entity.pdbx_description
1 polymer ?
#
loop_
_entity_poly.entity_id
_entity_poly.type
_entity_poly.pdbx_seq_one_letter_code
_entity_poly.pdbx_strand_id
1 'polypeptide(L)'
;MNNRTRIWLENVLRDSKKMVDWLTKQYHGEVTAAGRIRIFAGEYCEDLEHARILEVIASQEEDHANWVASLLHARGIEAKVLDKNERYWEQTLPGIESFRTGAAVAAHAEHMRLVRIRAIVDHPNTPADIRDVFAKILPQEVFHAEAFSRMAGAEALEATRGKHEAGLEALGLTA
;
A
#
# COMPACT_ATOMS: atom_id res chain seq x y z
N MET A 1 8.94 -14.22 7.81
CA MET A 1 9.42 -13.33 6.72
C MET A 1 10.15 -14.16 5.67
N ASN A 2 9.84 -14.00 4.37
CA ASN A 2 10.54 -14.72 3.30
C ASN A 2 11.94 -14.16 3.03
N ASN A 3 12.81 -14.92 2.35
CA ASN A 3 14.21 -14.55 2.13
C ASN A 3 14.37 -13.24 1.33
N ARG A 4 13.49 -12.96 0.35
CA ARG A 4 13.54 -11.74 -0.46
C ARG A 4 13.26 -10.50 0.38
N THR A 5 12.23 -10.54 1.21
CA THR A 5 11.85 -9.43 2.10
C THR A 5 12.96 -9.15 3.10
N ARG A 6 13.61 -10.18 3.63
CA ARG A 6 14.78 -10.03 4.50
C ARG A 6 15.95 -9.36 3.78
N ILE A 7 16.34 -9.85 2.60
CA ILE A 7 17.44 -9.27 1.80
C ILE A 7 17.14 -7.83 1.40
N TRP A 8 15.89 -7.55 0.97
CA TRP A 8 15.44 -6.19 0.68
C TRP A 8 15.62 -5.29 1.90
N LEU A 9 15.13 -5.71 3.07
CA LEU A 9 15.20 -4.91 4.29
C LEU A 9 16.65 -4.67 4.73
N GLU A 10 17.51 -5.70 4.68
CA GLU A 10 18.94 -5.55 4.98
C GLU A 10 19.61 -4.52 4.06
N ASN A 11 19.28 -4.53 2.78
CA ASN A 11 19.80 -3.57 1.81
C ASN A 11 19.28 -2.15 2.09
N VAL A 12 18.02 -2.01 2.48
CA VAL A 12 17.41 -0.71 2.83
C VAL A 12 18.01 -0.15 4.13
N LEU A 13 18.23 -0.99 5.14
CA LEU A 13 18.79 -0.57 6.42
C LEU A 13 20.28 -0.18 6.34
N ARG A 14 21.03 -0.78 5.41
CA ARG A 14 22.45 -0.47 5.20
C ARG A 14 22.71 0.76 4.32
N ASP A 15 21.68 1.25 3.65
CA ASP A 15 21.79 2.34 2.68
C ASP A 15 20.72 3.40 2.95
N SER A 16 21.13 4.51 3.55
CA SER A 16 20.22 5.60 3.91
C SER A 16 19.49 6.16 2.68
N LYS A 17 20.08 6.15 1.49
CA LYS A 17 19.40 6.62 0.28
C LYS A 17 18.26 5.69 -0.12
N LYS A 18 18.44 4.38 0.03
CA LYS A 18 17.36 3.39 -0.22
C LYS A 18 16.25 3.50 0.81
N MET A 19 16.58 3.78 2.07
CA MET A 19 15.57 4.06 3.10
C MET A 19 14.76 5.31 2.76
N VAL A 20 15.43 6.41 2.39
CA VAL A 20 14.76 7.64 1.99
C VAL A 20 13.88 7.41 0.76
N ASP A 21 14.39 6.74 -0.27
CA ASP A 21 13.62 6.40 -1.47
C ASP A 21 12.36 5.57 -1.13
N TRP A 22 12.50 4.59 -0.22
CA TRP A 22 11.37 3.79 0.22
C TRP A 22 10.33 4.62 0.99
N LEU A 23 10.75 5.46 1.94
CA LEU A 23 9.86 6.35 2.72
C LEU A 23 9.12 7.35 1.82
N THR A 24 9.81 7.98 0.87
CA THR A 24 9.19 8.89 -0.08
C THR A 24 8.17 8.17 -0.97
N LYS A 25 8.45 6.92 -1.36
CA LYS A 25 7.47 6.08 -2.09
C LYS A 25 6.28 5.69 -1.22
N GLN A 26 6.46 5.50 0.09
CA GLN A 26 5.32 5.27 1.01
C GLN A 26 4.45 6.52 1.08
N TYR A 27 5.04 7.71 1.29
CA TYR A 27 4.29 8.97 1.30
C TYR A 27 3.49 9.19 0.00
N HIS A 28 4.10 8.95 -1.17
CA HIS A 28 3.40 9.01 -2.45
C HIS A 28 2.20 8.05 -2.51
N GLY A 29 2.37 6.84 -1.98
CA GLY A 29 1.27 5.87 -1.87
C GLY A 29 0.11 6.45 -1.07
N GLU A 30 0.38 6.85 0.19
CA GLU A 30 -0.67 7.30 1.12
C GLU A 30 -1.43 8.51 0.57
N VAL A 31 -0.70 9.52 0.09
CA VAL A 31 -1.32 10.79 -0.34
C VAL A 31 -2.20 10.61 -1.58
N THR A 32 -1.97 9.56 -2.37
CA THR A 32 -2.79 9.26 -3.56
C THR A 32 -3.88 8.23 -3.28
N ALA A 33 -3.74 7.41 -2.23
CA ALA A 33 -4.65 6.31 -1.91
C ALA A 33 -6.06 6.82 -1.58
N ALA A 34 -6.19 7.80 -0.67
CA ALA A 34 -7.49 8.35 -0.27
C ALA A 34 -8.33 8.85 -1.45
N GLY A 35 -7.71 9.61 -2.36
CA GLY A 35 -8.38 10.11 -3.57
C GLY A 35 -8.82 8.97 -4.49
N ARG A 36 -7.97 7.96 -4.71
CA ARG A 36 -8.30 6.79 -5.53
C ARG A 36 -9.44 5.99 -4.95
N ILE A 37 -9.45 5.78 -3.64
CA ILE A 37 -10.51 5.06 -2.94
C ILE A 37 -11.85 5.78 -3.08
N ARG A 38 -11.87 7.10 -2.91
CA ARG A 38 -13.11 7.89 -3.07
C ARG A 38 -13.62 7.92 -4.51
N ILE A 39 -12.73 8.00 -5.49
CA ILE A 39 -13.09 7.87 -6.92
C ILE A 39 -13.68 6.48 -7.18
N PHE A 40 -12.99 5.42 -6.76
CA PHE A 40 -13.47 4.05 -6.89
C PHE A 40 -14.84 3.85 -6.23
N ALA A 41 -15.04 4.38 -5.02
CA ALA A 41 -16.32 4.33 -4.31
C ALA A 41 -17.42 5.04 -5.11
N GLY A 42 -17.17 6.24 -5.63
CA GLY A 42 -18.14 6.99 -6.43
C GLY A 42 -18.48 6.34 -7.77
N GLU A 43 -17.53 5.62 -8.38
CA GLU A 43 -17.73 4.97 -9.69
C GLU A 43 -18.39 3.59 -9.59
N TYR A 44 -18.07 2.81 -8.56
CA TYR A 44 -18.42 1.39 -8.52
C TYR A 44 -19.24 0.97 -7.29
N CYS A 45 -19.30 1.76 -6.22
CA CYS A 45 -19.95 1.34 -4.98
C CYS A 45 -21.39 1.82 -4.88
N GLU A 46 -22.34 0.90 -5.00
CA GLU A 46 -23.78 1.19 -4.81
C GLU A 46 -24.25 0.92 -3.38
N ASP A 47 -23.51 0.11 -2.62
CA ASP A 47 -23.86 -0.30 -1.26
C ASP A 47 -23.39 0.71 -0.21
N LEU A 48 -24.29 1.09 0.71
CA LEU A 48 -24.02 2.11 1.73
C LEU A 48 -23.07 1.61 2.82
N GLU A 49 -23.05 0.31 3.13
CA GLU A 49 -22.14 -0.25 4.13
C GLU A 49 -20.70 -0.22 3.60
N HIS A 50 -20.49 -0.73 2.38
CA HIS A 50 -19.21 -0.67 1.69
C HIS A 50 -18.74 0.77 1.49
N ALA A 51 -19.63 1.71 1.12
CA ALA A 51 -19.26 3.11 0.96
C ALA A 51 -18.72 3.71 2.27
N ARG A 52 -19.31 3.38 3.43
CA ARG A 52 -18.81 3.81 4.74
C ARG A 52 -17.46 3.20 5.08
N ILE A 53 -17.27 1.92 4.78
CA ILE A 53 -15.98 1.24 4.97
C ILE A 53 -14.90 1.92 4.13
N LEU A 54 -15.18 2.20 2.84
CA LEU A 54 -14.25 2.87 1.95
C LEU A 54 -13.90 4.29 2.42
N GLU A 55 -14.86 5.05 2.96
CA GLU A 55 -14.56 6.37 3.53
C GLU A 55 -13.69 6.27 4.79
N VAL A 56 -13.91 5.28 5.65
CA VAL A 56 -13.02 5.03 6.79
C VAL A 56 -11.60 4.72 6.33
N ILE A 57 -11.44 3.85 5.32
CA ILE A 57 -10.13 3.53 4.74
C ILE A 57 -9.50 4.81 4.15
N ALA A 58 -10.23 5.58 3.36
CA ALA A 58 -9.72 6.82 2.75
C ALA A 58 -9.27 7.83 3.81
N SER A 59 -10.03 8.01 4.89
CA SER A 59 -9.63 8.89 6.00
C SER A 59 -8.38 8.38 6.72
N GLN A 60 -8.24 7.07 6.88
CA GLN A 60 -7.04 6.47 7.48
C GLN A 60 -5.80 6.68 6.60
N GLU A 61 -5.95 6.62 5.28
CA GLU A 61 -4.84 6.91 4.35
C GLU A 61 -4.39 8.37 4.40
N GLU A 62 -5.30 9.31 4.68
CA GLU A 62 -4.93 10.71 4.94
C GLU A 62 -4.10 10.83 6.23
N ASP A 63 -4.49 10.12 7.29
CA ASP A 63 -3.71 10.04 8.53
C ASP A 63 -2.34 9.41 8.29
N HIS A 64 -2.26 8.33 7.51
CA HIS A 64 -1.01 7.70 7.11
C HIS A 64 -0.10 8.68 6.38
N ALA A 65 -0.64 9.41 5.40
CA ALA A 65 0.11 10.41 4.65
C ALA A 65 0.69 11.49 5.58
N ASN A 66 -0.11 11.96 6.53
CA ASN A 66 0.32 12.95 7.53
C ASN A 66 1.43 12.41 8.44
N TRP A 67 1.34 11.16 8.89
CA TRP A 67 2.36 10.55 9.73
C TRP A 67 3.68 10.32 8.98
N VAL A 68 3.62 9.83 7.75
CA VAL A 68 4.81 9.63 6.92
C VAL A 68 5.43 10.97 6.52
N ALA A 69 4.63 11.99 6.21
CA ALA A 69 5.13 13.35 5.95
C ALA A 69 5.86 13.92 7.17
N SER A 70 5.28 13.77 8.36
CA SER A 70 5.90 14.20 9.62
C SER A 70 7.23 13.50 9.88
N LEU A 71 7.32 12.19 9.60
CA LEU A 71 8.55 11.41 9.67
C LEU A 71 9.61 11.93 8.69
N LEU A 72 9.23 12.18 7.43
CA LEU A 72 10.15 12.74 6.42
C LEU A 72 10.68 14.11 6.87
N HIS A 73 9.81 15.02 7.31
CA HIS A 73 10.19 16.34 7.79
C HIS A 73 11.12 16.28 9.00
N ALA A 74 10.84 15.43 9.98
CA ALA A 74 11.71 15.24 11.15
C ALA A 74 13.13 14.76 10.78
N ARG A 75 13.26 14.10 9.63
CA ARG A 75 14.53 13.63 9.07
C ARG A 75 15.15 14.59 8.06
N GLY A 76 14.60 15.80 7.92
CA GLY A 76 15.09 16.82 6.98
C GLY A 76 14.84 16.48 5.50
N ILE A 77 13.83 15.64 5.22
CA ILE A 77 13.47 15.23 3.87
C ILE A 77 12.15 15.90 3.50
N GLU A 78 12.08 16.48 2.30
CA GLU A 78 10.86 17.06 1.77
C GLU A 78 9.83 15.97 1.42
N ALA A 79 8.62 16.07 1.98
CA ALA A 79 7.50 15.20 1.63
C ALA A 79 6.87 15.67 0.31
N LYS A 80 7.17 14.99 -0.80
CA LYS A 80 6.64 15.32 -2.12
C LYS A 80 6.00 14.13 -2.82
N VAL A 81 4.91 14.41 -3.53
CA VAL A 81 4.33 13.47 -4.50
C VAL A 81 5.35 13.29 -5.62
N LEU A 82 5.58 12.05 -6.02
CA LEU A 82 6.56 11.73 -7.04
C LEU A 82 5.94 11.83 -8.42
N ASP A 83 6.64 12.50 -9.34
CA ASP A 83 6.41 12.33 -10.77
C ASP A 83 7.10 11.03 -11.21
N LYS A 84 6.33 9.95 -11.32
CA LYS A 84 6.84 8.61 -11.61
C LYS A 84 5.85 7.81 -12.44
N ASN A 85 6.40 6.85 -13.19
CA ASN A 85 5.58 5.83 -13.84
C ASN A 85 4.99 4.87 -12.80
N GLU A 86 3.70 4.59 -12.94
CA GLU A 86 2.94 3.75 -12.04
C GLU A 86 2.84 2.32 -12.58
N ARG A 87 4.00 1.73 -12.85
CA ARG A 87 4.14 0.43 -13.53
C ARG A 87 3.27 -0.69 -12.98
N TYR A 88 3.05 -0.74 -11.67
CA TYR A 88 2.14 -1.71 -11.05
C TYR A 88 0.68 -1.46 -11.48
N TRP A 89 0.23 -0.22 -11.36
CA TRP A 89 -1.13 0.20 -11.67
C TRP A 89 -1.44 0.11 -13.16
N GLU A 90 -0.45 0.35 -14.03
CA GLU A 90 -0.57 0.11 -15.48
C GLU A 90 -0.94 -1.35 -15.80
N GLN A 91 -0.50 -2.31 -14.98
CA GLN A 91 -0.85 -3.72 -15.17
C GLN A 91 -2.17 -4.10 -14.51
N THR A 92 -2.51 -3.51 -13.35
CA THR A 92 -3.64 -3.96 -12.53
C THR A 92 -4.94 -3.20 -12.78
N LEU A 93 -4.90 -1.90 -13.10
CA LEU A 93 -6.10 -1.10 -13.37
C LEU A 93 -6.94 -1.65 -14.54
N PRO A 94 -6.37 -2.18 -15.64
CA PRO A 94 -7.16 -2.81 -16.70
C PRO A 94 -7.96 -4.04 -16.26
N GLY A 95 -7.70 -4.60 -15.08
CA GLY A 95 -8.48 -5.71 -14.50
C GLY A 95 -9.70 -5.27 -13.68
N ILE A 96 -9.95 -3.96 -13.55
CA ILE A 96 -11.10 -3.41 -12.84
C ILE A 96 -12.28 -3.30 -13.82
N GLU A 97 -13.25 -4.17 -13.63
CA GLU A 97 -14.44 -4.30 -14.48
C GLU A 97 -15.73 -4.10 -13.67
N SER A 98 -15.63 -4.16 -12.34
CA SER A 98 -16.74 -4.06 -11.40
C SER A 98 -16.22 -3.65 -10.02
N PHE A 99 -17.14 -3.37 -9.10
CA PHE A 99 -16.82 -3.17 -7.69
C PHE A 99 -15.96 -4.31 -7.11
N ARG A 100 -16.36 -5.57 -7.34
CA ARG A 100 -15.66 -6.73 -6.77
C ARG A 100 -14.24 -6.86 -7.30
N THR A 101 -14.02 -6.64 -8.61
CA THR A 101 -12.68 -6.72 -9.19
C THR A 101 -11.81 -5.50 -8.84
N GLY A 102 -12.40 -4.31 -8.67
CA GLY A 102 -11.70 -3.16 -8.10
C GLY A 102 -11.26 -3.38 -6.65
N ALA A 103 -12.16 -3.87 -5.80
CA ALA A 103 -11.84 -4.27 -4.43
C ALA A 103 -10.76 -5.37 -4.39
N ALA A 104 -10.76 -6.30 -5.36
CA ALA A 104 -9.74 -7.34 -5.44
C ALA A 104 -8.36 -6.78 -5.79
N VAL A 105 -8.29 -5.85 -6.76
CA VAL A 105 -7.04 -5.15 -7.11
C VAL A 105 -6.50 -4.35 -5.92
N ALA A 106 -7.37 -3.66 -5.18
CA ALA A 106 -7.00 -2.96 -3.94
C ALA A 106 -6.48 -3.95 -2.89
N ALA A 107 -7.19 -5.05 -2.62
CA ALA A 107 -6.77 -6.08 -1.66
C ALA A 107 -5.36 -6.62 -1.98
N HIS A 108 -5.08 -6.91 -3.25
CA HIS A 108 -3.76 -7.37 -3.67
C HIS A 108 -2.65 -6.33 -3.43
N ALA A 109 -2.94 -5.05 -3.68
CA ALA A 109 -2.01 -3.96 -3.41
C ALA A 109 -1.72 -3.81 -1.90
N GLU A 110 -2.77 -3.86 -1.07
CA GLU A 110 -2.66 -3.83 0.39
C GLU A 110 -1.83 -5.00 0.92
N HIS A 111 -2.14 -6.23 0.52
CA HIS A 111 -1.40 -7.41 0.96
C HIS A 111 0.08 -7.34 0.58
N MET A 112 0.39 -6.87 -0.64
CA MET A 112 1.77 -6.66 -1.09
C MET A 112 2.50 -5.67 -0.17
N ARG A 113 1.85 -4.56 0.18
CA ARG A 113 2.43 -3.51 1.00
C ARG A 113 2.65 -3.97 2.45
N LEU A 114 1.66 -4.65 3.00
CA LEU A 114 1.64 -5.18 4.36
C LEU A 114 2.84 -6.09 4.66
N VAL A 115 3.31 -6.87 3.68
CA VAL A 115 4.52 -7.71 3.83
C VAL A 115 5.74 -6.88 4.21
N ARG A 116 5.92 -5.70 3.62
CA ARG A 116 7.06 -4.81 3.91
C ARG A 116 6.87 -4.05 5.21
N ILE A 117 5.66 -3.59 5.51
CA ILE A 117 5.37 -2.89 6.77
C ILE A 117 5.65 -3.82 7.95
N ARG A 118 5.16 -5.07 7.92
CA ARG A 118 5.46 -6.07 8.95
C ARG A 118 6.97 -6.29 9.12
N ALA A 119 7.71 -6.42 8.02
CA ALA A 119 9.15 -6.58 8.08
C ALA A 119 9.87 -5.40 8.73
N ILE A 120 9.46 -4.16 8.42
CA ILE A 120 9.99 -2.93 9.02
C ILE A 120 9.70 -2.89 10.52
N VAL A 121 8.47 -3.22 10.92
CA VAL A 121 8.03 -3.20 12.32
C VAL A 121 8.75 -4.26 13.15
N ASP A 122 8.86 -5.48 12.63
CA ASP A 122 9.42 -6.63 13.35
C ASP A 122 10.95 -6.58 13.48
N HIS A 123 11.64 -5.82 12.64
CA HIS A 123 13.10 -5.86 12.59
C HIS A 123 13.74 -4.95 13.67
N PRO A 124 14.58 -5.51 14.56
CA PRO A 124 15.08 -4.79 15.74
C PRO A 124 15.99 -3.60 15.38
N ASN A 125 16.69 -3.68 14.24
CA ASN A 125 17.60 -2.63 13.78
C ASN A 125 16.91 -1.56 12.91
N THR A 126 15.60 -1.66 12.68
CA THR A 126 14.86 -0.54 12.07
C THR A 126 14.96 0.67 13.01
N PRO A 127 15.32 1.86 12.51
CA PRO A 127 15.31 3.08 13.31
C PRO A 127 13.98 3.25 14.06
N ALA A 128 14.05 3.59 15.35
CA ALA A 128 12.88 3.58 16.23
C ALA A 128 11.76 4.50 15.72
N ASP A 129 12.11 5.69 15.23
CA ASP A 129 11.16 6.64 14.65
C ASP A 129 10.40 6.09 13.45
N ILE A 130 11.08 5.36 12.55
CA ILE A 130 10.46 4.66 11.42
C ILE A 130 9.56 3.54 11.95
N ARG A 131 10.09 2.69 12.82
CA ARG A 131 9.34 1.56 13.38
C ARG A 131 8.06 2.01 14.07
N ASP A 132 8.12 3.08 14.86
CA ASP A 132 6.99 3.60 15.63
C ASP A 132 5.88 4.16 14.72
N VAL A 133 6.25 4.83 13.63
CA VAL A 133 5.26 5.30 12.63
C VAL A 133 4.59 4.13 11.93
N PHE A 134 5.37 3.16 11.43
CA PHE A 134 4.79 2.01 10.74
C PHE A 134 4.06 1.05 11.68
N ALA A 135 4.38 1.02 12.97
CA ALA A 135 3.62 0.28 13.98
C ALA A 135 2.23 0.87 14.22
N LYS A 136 2.06 2.20 14.06
CA LYS A 136 0.74 2.85 14.11
C LYS A 136 -0.09 2.57 12.86
N ILE A 137 0.56 2.56 11.69
CA ILE A 137 -0.07 2.28 10.38
C ILE A 137 -0.50 0.81 10.27
N LEU A 138 0.35 -0.12 10.73
CA LEU A 138 0.15 -1.57 10.57
C LEU A 138 -1.26 -2.10 10.89
N PRO A 139 -1.90 -1.80 12.04
CA PRO A 139 -3.25 -2.30 12.31
C PRO A 139 -4.30 -1.79 11.32
N GLN A 140 -4.14 -0.58 10.77
CA GLN A 140 -5.06 -0.02 9.80
C GLN A 140 -4.89 -0.70 8.44
N GLU A 141 -3.66 -0.91 7.98
CA GLU A 141 -3.37 -1.68 6.74
C GLU A 141 -3.86 -3.13 6.80
N VAL A 142 -3.79 -3.77 7.98
CA VAL A 142 -4.39 -5.10 8.18
C VAL A 142 -5.90 -5.04 7.97
N PHE A 143 -6.56 -4.03 8.56
CA PHE A 143 -7.99 -3.82 8.35
C PHE A 143 -8.32 -3.53 6.88
N HIS A 144 -7.54 -2.69 6.19
CA HIS A 144 -7.72 -2.37 4.76
C HIS A 144 -7.68 -3.64 3.90
N ALA A 145 -6.61 -4.41 4.05
CA ALA A 145 -6.41 -5.65 3.29
C ALA A 145 -7.56 -6.65 3.53
N GLU A 146 -8.01 -6.80 4.78
CA GLU A 146 -9.14 -7.67 5.12
C GLU A 146 -10.47 -7.15 4.56
N ALA A 147 -10.75 -5.87 4.70
CA ALA A 147 -11.96 -5.24 4.22
C ALA A 147 -12.08 -5.36 2.69
N PHE A 148 -11.03 -5.00 1.94
CA PHE A 148 -11.01 -5.17 0.50
C PHE A 148 -11.13 -6.63 0.07
N SER A 149 -10.47 -7.56 0.78
CA SER A 149 -10.59 -9.00 0.48
C SER A 149 -12.02 -9.51 0.66
N ARG A 150 -12.74 -9.04 1.69
CA ARG A 150 -14.14 -9.39 1.93
C ARG A 150 -15.08 -8.79 0.88
N MET A 151 -14.90 -7.51 0.55
CA MET A 151 -15.68 -6.82 -0.49
C MET A 151 -15.49 -7.45 -1.87
N ALA A 152 -14.27 -7.91 -2.18
CA ALA A 152 -13.97 -8.63 -3.40
C ALA A 152 -14.61 -10.03 -3.42
N GLY A 153 -14.44 -10.80 -2.35
CA GLY A 153 -14.72 -12.23 -2.30
C GLY A 153 -13.75 -13.06 -3.17
N ALA A 154 -13.76 -14.38 -2.94
CA ALA A 154 -12.72 -15.29 -3.45
C ALA A 154 -12.62 -15.32 -5.00
N GLU A 155 -13.75 -15.28 -5.70
CA GLU A 155 -13.77 -15.34 -7.16
C GLU A 155 -13.07 -14.14 -7.81
N ALA A 156 -13.35 -12.92 -7.34
CA ALA A 156 -12.74 -11.71 -7.89
C ALA A 156 -11.25 -11.62 -7.53
N LEU A 157 -10.87 -12.06 -6.33
CA LEU A 157 -9.46 -12.18 -5.93
C LEU A 157 -8.70 -13.12 -6.87
N GLU A 158 -9.30 -14.25 -7.24
CA GLU A 158 -8.68 -15.19 -8.18
C GLU A 158 -8.64 -14.64 -9.60
N ALA A 159 -9.75 -14.07 -10.09
CA ALA A 159 -9.83 -13.50 -11.44
C ALA A 159 -8.80 -12.38 -11.69
N THR A 160 -8.46 -11.61 -10.65
CA THR A 160 -7.49 -10.51 -10.75
C THR A 160 -6.05 -10.92 -10.42
N ARG A 161 -5.81 -12.17 -9.97
CA ARG A 161 -4.49 -12.66 -9.56
C ARG A 161 -3.44 -12.51 -10.67
N GLY A 162 -3.77 -12.89 -11.90
CA GLY A 162 -2.81 -12.80 -13.02
C GLY A 162 -2.34 -11.38 -13.31
N LYS A 163 -3.24 -10.39 -13.19
CA LYS A 163 -2.88 -8.96 -13.32
C LYS A 163 -2.02 -8.48 -12.16
N HIS A 164 -2.32 -8.93 -10.95
CA HIS A 164 -1.49 -8.65 -9.78
C HIS A 164 -0.07 -9.22 -9.95
N GLU A 165 0.07 -10.47 -10.41
CA GLU A 165 1.36 -11.10 -10.68
C GLU A 165 2.17 -10.35 -11.74
N ALA A 166 1.53 -9.94 -12.85
CA ALA A 166 2.16 -9.09 -13.85
C ALA A 166 2.61 -7.73 -13.27
N GLY A 167 1.82 -7.16 -12.35
CA GLY A 167 2.20 -5.96 -11.60
C GLY A 167 3.43 -6.18 -10.71
N LEU A 168 3.50 -7.32 -10.01
CA LEU A 168 4.68 -7.69 -9.22
C LEU A 168 5.92 -7.86 -10.09
N GLU A 169 5.79 -8.47 -11.26
CA GLU A 169 6.87 -8.62 -12.24
C GLU A 169 7.36 -7.27 -12.76
N ALA A 170 6.44 -6.35 -13.09
CA ALA A 170 6.78 -5.00 -13.51
C ALA A 170 7.54 -4.21 -12.42
N LEU A 171 7.34 -4.56 -11.15
CA LEU A 171 8.10 -4.02 -10.02
C LEU A 171 9.42 -4.76 -9.74
N GLY A 172 9.68 -5.88 -10.41
CA GLY A 172 10.84 -6.75 -10.16
C GLY A 172 10.71 -7.53 -8.84
N LEU A 173 9.50 -7.91 -8.44
CA LEU A 173 9.19 -8.61 -7.18
C LEU A 173 8.91 -10.10 -7.37
N THR A 174 8.77 -10.58 -8.61
CA THR A 174 8.68 -12.01 -8.97
C THR A 174 10.07 -12.67 -9.05
N ALA A 175 10.12 -13.99 -9.23
CA ALA A 175 11.34 -14.80 -9.16
C ALA A 175 12.29 -14.57 -10.34
#